data_AF-A0AAW7HSN0-F1
#
_entry.id   AF-A0AAW7HSN0-F1
#
_cell.length_a   1.000
_cell.length_b   1.000
_cell.length_c   1.000
_cell.angle_alpha   90.00
_cell.angle_beta   90.00
_cell.angle_gamma   90.00
#
_symmetry.space_group_name_H-M   'P 1'
#
loop_
_entity.id
_entity.type
_entity.pdbx_description
1 polymer ?
#
loop_
_entity_poly.entity_id
_entity_poly.type
_entity_poly.pdbx_seq_one_letter_code
_entity_poly.pdbx_strand_id
1 'polypeptide(L)'
;MTEVYRYKVVKMLSEGGNRISYDPHGPEVVMAEAYDQLKAENEALRLAAVAAGEFIMHEAEVRGLLDDKGQVSHRHPRRQQAIARIEAALAKESSHD
;
A
#
# COMPACT_ATOMS: atom_id res chain seq x y z
N MET A 1 -14.78 -1.51 0.58
CA MET A 1 -14.93 -2.83 1.25
C MET A 1 -14.78 -3.93 0.22
N THR A 2 -13.55 -4.43 0.02
CA THR A 2 -13.28 -5.60 -0.81
C THR A 2 -13.66 -6.88 -0.07
N GLU A 3 -14.66 -7.60 -0.57
CA GLU A 3 -15.11 -8.87 -0.01
C GLU A 3 -14.03 -9.96 -0.18
N VAL A 4 -13.55 -10.50 0.94
CA VAL A 4 -12.61 -11.64 0.96
C VAL A 4 -13.40 -12.94 0.99
N TYR A 5 -13.41 -13.66 -0.12
CA TYR A 5 -14.07 -14.96 -0.24
C TYR A 5 -13.16 -16.08 0.30
N ARG A 6 -13.54 -16.68 1.43
CA ARG A 6 -12.83 -17.82 2.03
C ARG A 6 -13.33 -19.15 1.44
N TYR A 7 -12.55 -19.76 0.56
CA TYR A 7 -12.87 -21.08 -0.01
C TYR A 7 -12.24 -22.21 0.83
N LYS A 8 -13.07 -23.18 1.26
CA LYS A 8 -12.61 -24.43 1.90
C LYS A 8 -12.39 -25.48 0.81
N VAL A 9 -11.14 -25.86 0.57
CA VAL A 9 -10.81 -26.92 -0.40
C VAL A 9 -11.28 -28.27 0.15
N VAL A 10 -12.31 -28.86 -0.46
CA VAL A 10 -12.74 -30.24 -0.19
C VAL A 10 -12.29 -31.10 -1.35
N LYS A 11 -11.30 -31.97 -1.12
CA LYS A 11 -10.80 -32.90 -2.14
C LYS A 11 -11.62 -34.19 -2.09
N MET A 12 -12.59 -34.33 -2.99
CA MET A 12 -13.26 -35.62 -3.22
C MET A 12 -12.34 -36.47 -4.09
N LEU A 13 -11.64 -37.43 -3.47
CA LEU A 13 -10.87 -38.46 -4.18
C LEU A 13 -11.82 -39.61 -4.50
N SER A 14 -12.11 -39.84 -5.79
CA SER A 14 -12.76 -41.08 -6.24
C SER A 14 -11.72 -42.20 -6.30
N GLU A 15 -12.12 -43.42 -5.95
CA GLU A 15 -11.27 -44.62 -5.88
C GLU A 15 -10.62 -45.01 -7.23
N GLY A 16 -11.07 -44.41 -8.34
CA GLY A 16 -10.61 -44.70 -9.71
C GLY A 16 -9.48 -43.83 -10.25
N GLY A 17 -8.67 -43.22 -9.37
CA GLY A 17 -7.31 -42.74 -9.66
C GLY A 17 -7.05 -42.18 -11.06
N ASN A 18 -7.69 -41.08 -11.44
CA ASN A 18 -7.20 -40.27 -12.55
C ASN A 18 -6.82 -38.89 -12.03
N ARG A 19 -5.52 -38.58 -12.13
CA ARG A 19 -4.88 -37.38 -11.60
C ARG A 19 -5.35 -36.20 -12.45
N ILE A 20 -6.50 -35.61 -12.12
CA ILE A 20 -6.93 -34.36 -12.74
C ILE A 20 -5.92 -33.31 -12.31
N SER A 21 -4.95 -32.99 -13.18
CA SER A 21 -4.07 -31.85 -13.02
C SER A 21 -4.94 -30.60 -13.07
N TYR A 22 -5.20 -30.04 -11.90
CA TYR A 22 -5.74 -28.70 -11.76
C TYR A 22 -4.54 -27.76 -11.88
N ASP A 23 -4.40 -27.09 -13.04
CA ASP A 23 -3.54 -25.92 -13.17
C ASP A 23 -4.37 -24.71 -12.74
N PRO A 24 -4.21 -24.19 -11.51
CA PRO A 24 -5.02 -23.08 -11.04
C PRO A 24 -4.60 -21.82 -11.79
N HIS A 25 -5.22 -21.55 -12.94
CA HIS A 25 -5.23 -20.22 -13.52
C HIS A 25 -6.38 -19.42 -12.88
N GLY A 26 -6.22 -19.10 -11.59
CA GLY A 26 -7.08 -18.19 -10.85
C GLY A 26 -6.24 -17.05 -10.27
N PRO A 27 -6.84 -15.87 -10.01
CA PRO A 27 -6.10 -14.72 -9.46
C PRO A 27 -5.34 -15.19 -8.24
N GLU A 28 -4.05 -14.81 -8.14
CA GLU A 28 -3.12 -15.24 -7.08
C GLU A 28 -3.87 -15.36 -5.76
N VAL A 29 -4.20 -16.59 -5.36
CA VAL A 29 -4.91 -16.84 -4.11
C VAL A 29 -3.85 -16.66 -3.03
N VAL A 30 -3.63 -15.40 -2.66
CA VAL A 30 -2.75 -15.06 -1.55
C VAL A 30 -3.38 -15.70 -0.31
N MET A 31 -2.63 -16.59 0.35
CA MET A 31 -3.07 -17.19 1.60
C MET A 31 -3.46 -16.06 2.56
N ALA A 32 -4.54 -16.23 3.32
CA ALA A 32 -5.04 -15.18 4.22
C ALA A 32 -3.93 -14.59 5.12
N GLU A 33 -3.01 -15.44 5.58
CA GLU A 33 -1.83 -15.05 6.35
C GLU A 33 -0.87 -14.12 5.58
N ALA A 34 -0.62 -14.41 4.30
CA ALA A 34 0.21 -13.55 3.44
C ALA A 34 -0.49 -12.22 3.13
N TYR A 35 -1.83 -12.22 3.03
CA TYR A 35 -2.60 -10.97 2.90
C TYR A 35 -2.55 -10.13 4.18
N ASP A 36 -2.73 -10.76 5.35
CA ASP A 36 -2.66 -10.07 6.64
C ASP A 36 -1.26 -9.49 6.88
N GLN A 37 -0.22 -10.22 6.49
CA GLN A 37 1.16 -9.74 6.55
C GLN A 37 1.37 -8.55 5.60
N LEU A 38 0.95 -8.65 4.34
CA LEU A 38 1.07 -7.56 3.36
C LEU A 38 0.33 -6.31 3.84
N LYS A 39 -0.84 -6.47 4.44
CA LYS A 39 -1.63 -5.37 5.01
C LYS A 39 -0.92 -4.70 6.18
N ALA A 40 -0.31 -5.49 7.08
CA ALA A 40 0.45 -4.96 8.20
C ALA A 40 1.72 -4.20 7.74
N GLU A 41 2.44 -4.75 6.76
CA GLU A 41 3.61 -4.09 6.17
C GLU A 41 3.23 -2.78 5.48
N ASN A 42 2.11 -2.76 4.77
CA ASN A 42 1.61 -1.56 4.10
C ASN A 42 1.21 -0.47 5.11
N GLU A 43 0.50 -0.82 6.17
CA GLU A 43 0.17 0.13 7.25
C GLU A 43 1.43 0.70 7.92
N ALA A 44 2.45 -0.13 8.15
CA ALA A 44 3.73 0.34 8.70
C ALA A 44 4.43 1.33 7.75
N LEU A 45 4.44 1.05 6.44
CA LEU A 45 4.99 1.96 5.43
C LEU A 45 4.20 3.26 5.34
N ARG A 46 2.88 3.22 5.51
CA ARG A 46 2.01 4.40 5.55
C ARG A 46 2.35 5.30 6.72
N LEU A 47 2.47 4.75 7.93
CA LEU A 47 2.86 5.51 9.10
C LEU A 47 4.24 6.16 8.92
N ALA A 48 5.19 5.43 8.33
CA ALA A 48 6.51 5.96 8.01
C ALA A 48 6.45 7.10 6.97
N ALA A 49 5.61 6.99 5.95
CA ALA A 49 5.43 8.03 4.93
C ALA A 49 4.80 9.31 5.49
N VAL A 50 3.80 9.18 6.38
CA VAL A 50 3.20 10.32 7.09
C VAL A 50 4.25 11.04 7.94
N ALA A 51 4.99 10.29 8.78
CA ALA A 51 6.03 10.84 9.62
C ALA A 51 7.14 11.54 8.80
N ALA A 52 7.51 10.98 7.65
CA ALA A 52 8.47 11.60 6.74
C ALA A 52 7.94 12.92 6.15
N GLY A 53 6.67 12.96 5.75
CA GLY A 53 6.01 14.17 5.25
C GLY A 53 5.97 15.28 6.30
N GLU A 54 5.54 14.94 7.52
CA GLU A 54 5.51 15.86 8.67
C GLU A 54 6.91 16.40 8.99
N PHE A 55 7.93 15.54 9.01
CA PHE A 55 9.31 15.94 9.24
C PHE A 55 9.81 16.94 8.20
N ILE A 56 9.56 16.69 6.92
CA ILE A 56 10.00 17.57 5.83
C ILE A 56 9.30 18.93 5.92
N MET A 57 8.01 18.96 6.26
CA MET A 57 7.24 20.18 6.43
C MET A 57 7.68 20.98 7.66
N HIS A 58 7.86 20.32 8.81
CA HIS A 58 8.36 20.96 10.01
C HIS A 58 9.76 21.55 9.81
N GLU A 59 10.66 20.82 9.15
CA GLU A 59 11.98 21.33 8.82
C GLU A 59 11.90 22.54 7.87
N ALA A 60 10.97 22.53 6.92
CA ALA A 60 10.74 23.65 6.01
C ALA A 60 10.20 24.89 6.74
N GLU A 61 9.31 24.72 7.71
CA GLU A 61 8.81 25.78 8.57
C GLU A 61 9.95 26.40 9.40
N VAL A 62 10.70 25.56 10.13
CA VAL A 62 11.83 26.00 10.98
C VAL A 62 12.89 26.77 10.19
N ARG A 63 13.10 26.41 8.92
CA ARG A 63 14.08 27.05 8.04
C ARG A 63 13.52 28.20 7.21
N GLY A 64 12.25 28.57 7.37
CA GLY A 64 11.63 29.66 6.61
C GLY A 64 11.57 29.39 5.10
N LEU A 65 11.40 28.12 4.72
CA LEU A 65 11.38 27.65 3.32
C LEU A 65 9.95 27.54 2.77
N LEU A 66 8.95 27.90 3.59
CA LEU A 66 7.56 27.95 3.19
C LEU A 66 7.26 29.25 2.41
N ASP A 67 6.28 29.18 1.52
CA ASP A 67 5.69 30.34 0.88
C ASP A 67 4.54 30.93 1.72
N ASP A 68 3.92 31.99 1.22
CA ASP A 68 2.81 32.68 1.91
C ASP A 68 1.57 31.80 2.09
N LYS A 69 1.51 30.63 1.43
CA LYS A 69 0.43 29.65 1.55
C LYS A 69 0.77 28.53 2.53
N GLY A 70 1.92 28.61 3.22
CA GLY A 70 2.39 27.57 4.12
C GLY A 70 2.89 26.31 3.39
N GLN A 71 3.14 26.39 2.08
CA GLN A 71 3.62 25.29 1.25
C GLN A 71 5.12 25.42 1.02
N VAL A 72 5.82 24.32 0.76
CA VAL A 72 7.25 24.41 0.41
C VAL A 72 7.43 25.26 -0.85
N SER A 73 8.24 26.32 -0.73
CA SER A 73 8.48 27.27 -1.80
C SER A 73 9.02 26.59 -3.06
N HIS A 74 8.61 27.10 -4.23
CA HIS A 74 9.11 26.68 -5.55
C HIS A 74 10.63 26.80 -5.72
N ARG A 75 11.29 27.58 -4.85
CA ARG A 75 12.75 27.67 -4.77
C ARG A 75 13.41 26.37 -4.28
N HIS A 76 12.63 25.43 -3.75
CA HIS A 76 13.10 24.14 -3.23
C HIS A 76 12.43 22.94 -3.95
N PRO A 77 12.69 22.75 -5.26
CA PRO A 77 11.97 21.78 -6.09
C PRO A 77 12.17 20.33 -5.64
N ARG A 78 13.32 19.98 -5.06
CA ARG A 78 13.56 18.63 -4.52
C ARG A 78 12.64 18.31 -3.34
N ARG A 79 12.36 19.28 -2.47
CA ARG A 79 11.46 19.12 -1.32
C ARG A 79 10.01 19.05 -1.79
N GLN A 80 9.61 19.89 -2.76
CA GLN A 80 8.29 19.79 -3.40
C GLN A 80 8.07 18.42 -4.04
N GLN A 81 9.06 17.90 -4.77
CA GLN A 81 8.97 16.56 -5.36
C GLN A 81 8.88 15.46 -4.29
N ALA A 82 9.58 15.61 -3.16
CA ALA A 82 9.50 14.63 -2.07
C ALA A 82 8.10 14.61 -1.43
N ILE A 83 7.53 15.78 -1.12
CA ILE A 83 6.17 15.91 -0.57
C ILE A 83 5.15 15.37 -1.57
N ALA A 84 5.22 15.77 -2.84
CA ALA A 84 4.30 15.30 -3.86
C ALA A 84 4.36 13.77 -4.07
N ARG A 85 5.55 13.16 -3.92
CA ARG A 85 5.69 11.68 -3.96
C ARG A 85 5.06 11.00 -2.75
N ILE A 86 5.23 11.58 -1.56
CA ILE A 86 4.61 11.08 -0.33
C ILE A 86 3.09 11.18 -0.43
N GLU A 87 2.57 12.34 -0.83
CA GLU A 87 1.13 12.56 -1.04
C GLU A 87 0.56 11.61 -2.09
N ALA A 88 1.26 11.43 -3.22
CA ALA A 88 0.83 10.50 -4.25
C ALA A 88 0.85 9.03 -3.78
N ALA A 89 1.79 8.65 -2.92
CA ALA A 89 1.82 7.32 -2.31
C ALA A 89 0.62 7.10 -1.38
N LEU A 90 0.31 8.10 -0.54
CA LEU A 90 -0.83 8.07 0.38
C LEU A 90 -2.19 8.12 -0.37
N ALA A 91 -2.25 8.82 -1.50
CA ALA A 91 -3.48 8.96 -2.29
C ALA A 91 -3.80 7.75 -3.18
N LYS A 92 -2.79 6.97 -3.61
CA LYS A 92 -3.05 5.77 -4.43
C LYS A 92 -3.85 4.70 -3.69
N GLU A 93 -3.74 4.63 -2.37
CA GLU A 93 -4.47 3.63 -1.58
C GLU A 93 -5.93 3.98 -1.33
N SER A 94 -6.31 5.26 -1.25
CA SER A 94 -7.72 5.65 -1.10
C SER A 94 -8.57 5.32 -2.33
N SER A 95 -7.93 4.99 -3.46
CA SER A 95 -8.59 4.56 -4.70
C SER A 95 -8.81 3.05 -4.81
N HIS A 96 -8.34 2.26 -3.83
CA HIS A 96 -8.45 0.79 -3.83
C HIS A 96 -9.41 0.24 -2.75
N ASP A 97 -10.14 1.11 -2.07
CA ASP A 97 -11.14 0.75 -1.04
C ASP A 97 -12.55 0.52 -1.60
#